data_AF-A0A133V5M5-F1
#
_entry.id   AF-A0A133V5M5-F1
#
_cell.length_a   1.000
_cell.length_b   1.000
_cell.length_c   1.000
_cell.angle_alpha   90.00
_cell.angle_beta   90.00
_cell.angle_gamma   90.00
#
_symmetry.space_group_name_H-M   'P 1'
#
loop_
_entity.id
_entity.type
_entity.pdbx_description
1 polymer ?
#
loop_
_entity_poly.entity_id
_entity_poly.type
_entity_poly.pdbx_seq_one_letter_code
_entity_poly.pdbx_strand_id
1 'polypeptide(L)'
;MVGSNEGGNYWVEDVIETENLLESPTAFEMRPESVAKVLENAEERGLDLIGFFHSHPRLAAYVSDRDERFMSLWPEKVWIIAGTGKEGEITEVKAFKATEEGVDSLEVKKPSE
;
A
#
# COMPACT_ATOMS: atom_id res chain seq x y z
N MET A 1 -4.25 2.32 3.65
CA MET A 1 -4.18 3.77 3.36
C MET A 1 -5.58 4.24 3.03
N VAL A 2 -6.05 5.30 3.68
CA VAL A 2 -7.38 5.86 3.43
C VAL A 2 -7.26 7.31 2.98
N GLY A 3 -8.21 7.75 2.17
CA GLY A 3 -8.17 9.08 1.57
C GLY A 3 -9.17 9.23 0.43
N SER A 4 -8.82 10.01 -0.59
CA SER A 4 -9.69 10.28 -1.74
C SER A 4 -9.02 9.95 -3.07
N ASN A 5 -9.84 9.73 -4.10
CA ASN A 5 -9.40 9.57 -5.48
C ASN A 5 -10.13 10.60 -6.36
N GLU A 6 -9.35 11.48 -6.99
CA GLU A 6 -9.86 12.53 -7.87
C GLU A 6 -9.16 12.49 -9.22
N GLY A 7 -9.88 12.02 -10.25
CA GLY A 7 -9.39 12.03 -11.63
C GLY A 7 -8.11 11.23 -11.86
N GLY A 8 -7.90 10.15 -11.10
CA GLY A 8 -6.71 9.31 -11.17
C GLY A 8 -5.56 9.75 -10.26
N ASN A 9 -5.73 10.84 -9.51
CA ASN A 9 -4.82 11.22 -8.42
C ASN A 9 -5.36 10.65 -7.10
N TYR A 10 -4.46 10.13 -6.27
CA TYR A 10 -4.78 9.54 -4.98
C TYR A 10 -4.20 10.41 -3.88
N TRP A 11 -5.05 10.89 -2.98
CA TRP A 11 -4.66 11.71 -1.84
C TRP A 11 -4.72 10.85 -0.59
N VAL A 12 -3.56 10.58 0.02
CA VAL A 12 -3.48 9.81 1.27
C VAL A 12 -3.71 10.76 2.44
N GLU A 13 -4.86 10.63 3.09
CA GLU A 13 -5.24 11.42 4.27
C GLU A 13 -4.78 10.74 5.57
N ASP A 14 -4.75 9.40 5.59
CA ASP A 14 -4.35 8.64 6.77
C ASP A 14 -3.78 7.26 6.44
N VAL A 15 -2.91 6.78 7.31
CA VAL A 15 -2.19 5.51 7.19
C VAL A 15 -2.40 4.69 8.45
N ILE A 16 -3.06 3.55 8.28
CA ILE A 16 -3.36 2.62 9.37
C ILE A 16 -2.40 1.44 9.27
N GLU A 17 -1.53 1.30 10.26
CA GLU A 17 -0.69 0.11 10.42
C GLU A 17 -1.51 -1.08 10.92
N THR A 18 -1.19 -2.27 10.42
CA THR A 18 -1.82 -3.52 10.86
C THR A 18 -0.76 -4.56 11.17
N GLU A 19 -1.09 -5.46 12.09
CA GLU A 19 -0.22 -6.57 12.47
C GLU A 19 -0.05 -7.55 11.31
N ASN A 20 1.19 -7.95 11.04
CA ASN A 20 1.48 -9.03 10.11
C ASN A 20 1.31 -10.39 10.80
N LEU A 21 0.25 -11.12 10.44
CA LEU A 21 -0.07 -12.42 11.06
C LEU A 21 0.92 -13.53 10.79
N LEU A 22 1.70 -13.42 9.71
CA LEU A 22 2.67 -14.44 9.35
C LEU A 22 3.99 -14.27 10.10
N GLU A 23 4.14 -13.18 10.86
CA GLU A 23 5.39 -12.80 11.56
C GLU A 23 6.63 -12.95 10.67
N SER A 24 6.45 -12.73 9.36
CA SER A 24 7.44 -13.03 8.34
C SER A 24 7.98 -11.75 7.71
N PRO A 25 9.30 -11.64 7.50
CA PRO A 25 9.89 -10.49 6.83
C PRO A 25 9.63 -10.48 5.32
N THR A 26 9.15 -11.59 4.73
CA THR A 26 8.96 -11.73 3.28
C THR A 26 7.52 -12.07 2.88
N ALA A 27 6.64 -12.19 3.85
CA ALA A 27 5.25 -12.52 3.64
C ALA A 27 4.40 -11.74 4.64
N PHE A 28 3.30 -11.17 4.16
CA PHE A 28 2.30 -10.54 5.01
C PHE A 28 0.94 -11.17 4.82
N GLU A 29 0.17 -11.16 5.91
CA GLU A 29 -1.26 -11.46 5.92
C GLU A 29 -1.93 -10.54 6.94
N MET A 30 -3.08 -9.99 6.56
CA MET A 30 -3.88 -9.12 7.40
C MET A 30 -5.11 -9.88 7.90
N ARG A 31 -5.57 -9.61 9.12
CA ARG A 31 -6.86 -10.12 9.59
C ARG A 31 -7.98 -9.49 8.75
N PRO A 32 -8.94 -10.26 8.21
CA PRO A 32 -10.09 -9.70 7.52
C PRO A 32 -10.84 -8.65 8.35
N GLU A 33 -10.93 -8.87 9.67
CA GLU A 33 -11.55 -7.96 10.63
C GLU A 33 -10.82 -6.61 10.72
N SER A 34 -9.49 -6.60 10.55
CA SER A 34 -8.71 -5.36 10.49
C SER A 34 -9.05 -4.56 9.24
N VAL A 35 -9.22 -5.22 8.09
CA VAL A 35 -9.62 -4.57 6.84
C VAL A 35 -11.05 -4.02 6.95
N ALA A 36 -11.98 -4.80 7.49
CA ALA A 36 -13.36 -4.37 7.71
C ALA A 36 -13.43 -3.12 8.59
N LYS A 37 -12.69 -3.11 9.70
CA LYS A 37 -12.63 -1.94 10.60
C LYS A 37 -12.06 -0.69 9.93
N VAL A 38 -11.05 -0.85 9.07
CA VAL A 38 -10.49 0.27 8.30
C VAL A 38 -11.51 0.81 7.30
N LEU A 39 -12.26 -0.07 6.64
CA LEU A 39 -13.33 0.33 5.72
C LEU A 39 -14.44 1.11 6.44
N GLU A 40 -14.95 0.57 7.55
CA GLU A 40 -15.98 1.22 8.37
C GLU A 40 -15.50 2.60 8.86
N ASN A 41 -14.28 2.70 9.39
CA ASN A 41 -13.75 3.97 9.87
C ASN A 41 -13.52 4.99 8.73
N ALA A 42 -13.09 4.53 7.56
CA ALA A 42 -12.92 5.40 6.40
C ALA A 42 -14.28 5.98 5.99
N GLU A 43 -15.31 5.14 5.87
CA GLU A 43 -16.66 5.54 5.50
C GLU A 43 -17.25 6.56 6.49
N GLU A 44 -17.10 6.35 7.80
CA GLU A 44 -17.53 7.31 8.84
C GLU A 44 -16.88 8.70 8.69
N ARG A 45 -15.69 8.76 8.08
CA ARG A 45 -14.93 9.99 7.83
C ARG A 45 -15.17 10.57 6.43
N GLY A 46 -16.01 9.93 5.61
CA GLY A 46 -16.18 10.28 4.19
C GLY A 46 -14.93 10.03 3.35
N LEU A 47 -14.08 9.07 3.75
CA LEU A 47 -12.87 8.65 3.06
C LEU A 47 -13.06 7.24 2.48
N ASP A 48 -12.22 6.89 1.52
CA ASP A 48 -12.16 5.57 0.91
C ASP A 48 -10.88 4.84 1.30
N LEU A 49 -10.94 3.49 1.34
CA LEU A 49 -9.73 2.67 1.30
C LEU A 49 -9.12 2.79 -0.11
N ILE A 50 -8.09 3.61 -0.27
CA ILE A 50 -7.46 3.89 -1.58
C ILE A 50 -6.28 2.97 -1.89
N GLY A 51 -5.73 2.29 -0.88
CA GLY A 51 -4.55 1.46 -1.11
C GLY A 51 -3.96 0.74 0.10
N PHE A 52 -2.93 -0.05 -0.19
CA PHE A 52 -2.14 -0.81 0.76
C PHE A 52 -0.68 -0.36 0.74
N PHE A 53 0.05 -0.65 1.82
CA PHE A 53 1.47 -0.41 1.85
C PHE A 53 2.17 -1.52 2.62
N HIS A 54 3.41 -1.80 2.23
CA HIS A 54 4.29 -2.72 2.94
C HIS A 54 5.75 -2.36 2.72
N SER A 55 6.65 -2.97 3.48
CA SER A 55 8.09 -2.79 3.34
C SER A 55 8.78 -4.07 2.89
N HIS A 56 9.89 -3.92 2.19
CA HIS A 56 10.83 -4.98 1.84
C HIS A 56 12.07 -4.85 2.75
N PRO A 57 12.21 -5.72 3.77
CA PRO A 57 13.33 -5.69 4.71
C PRO A 57 14.69 -5.89 4.02
N ARG A 58 15.61 -4.93 4.18
CA ARG A 58 16.98 -4.98 3.62
C ARG A 58 17.03 -5.14 2.10
N LEU A 59 16.00 -4.68 1.40
CA LEU A 59 15.81 -4.86 -0.03
C LEU A 59 15.26 -3.58 -0.64
N ALA A 60 15.44 -3.49 -1.96
CA ALA A 60 14.84 -2.44 -2.75
C ALA A 60 13.30 -2.55 -2.81
N ALA A 61 12.62 -1.44 -3.08
CA ALA A 61 11.23 -1.40 -3.48
C ALA A 61 11.10 -1.87 -4.93
N TYR A 62 10.45 -3.00 -5.12
CA TYR A 62 10.07 -3.56 -6.41
C TYR A 62 8.81 -4.40 -6.21
N VAL A 63 8.10 -4.71 -7.30
CA VAL A 63 6.94 -5.60 -7.27
C VAL A 63 7.44 -7.04 -7.39
N SER A 64 7.24 -7.87 -6.36
CA SER A 64 7.50 -9.31 -6.43
C SER A 64 6.34 -10.07 -7.09
N ASP A 65 6.58 -11.31 -7.51
CA ASP A 65 5.52 -12.21 -8.02
C ASP A 65 4.34 -12.37 -7.05
N ARG A 66 4.60 -12.26 -5.73
CA ARG A 66 3.57 -12.31 -4.71
C ARG A 66 2.76 -11.01 -4.70
N ASP A 67 3.44 -9.88 -4.76
CA ASP A 67 2.79 -8.56 -4.79
C ASP A 67 1.89 -8.45 -6.01
N GLU A 68 2.39 -8.78 -7.20
CA GLU A 68 1.63 -8.73 -8.45
C GLU A 68 0.31 -9.52 -8.36
N ARG A 69 0.36 -10.75 -7.83
CA ARG A 69 -0.84 -11.57 -7.61
C ARG A 69 -1.86 -10.89 -6.69
N PHE A 70 -1.42 -10.28 -5.60
CA PHE A 70 -2.32 -9.56 -4.70
C PHE A 70 -2.85 -8.26 -5.32
N MET A 71 -2.03 -7.55 -6.07
CA MET A 71 -2.44 -6.35 -6.81
C MET A 71 -3.52 -6.67 -7.84
N SER A 72 -3.44 -7.80 -8.55
CA SER A 72 -4.48 -8.24 -9.49
C SER A 72 -5.82 -8.56 -8.81
N LEU A 73 -5.83 -8.91 -7.52
CA LEU A 73 -7.07 -9.09 -6.75
C LEU A 73 -7.71 -7.75 -6.35
N TRP A 74 -6.94 -6.67 -6.38
CA TRP A 74 -7.34 -5.33 -5.97
C TRP A 74 -6.93 -4.27 -7.00
N PRO A 75 -7.40 -4.37 -8.27
CA PRO A 75 -6.88 -3.56 -9.37
C PRO A 75 -7.12 -2.06 -9.19
N GLU A 76 -8.14 -1.68 -8.43
CA GLU A 76 -8.46 -0.28 -8.15
C GLU A 76 -7.66 0.34 -7.00
N LYS A 77 -6.77 -0.42 -6.35
CA LYS A 77 -6.02 0.02 -5.17
C LYS A 77 -4.59 0.34 -5.54
N VAL A 78 -4.06 1.41 -4.93
CA VAL A 78 -2.65 1.77 -5.02
C VAL A 78 -1.84 0.99 -3.99
N TRP A 79 -0.65 0.58 -4.38
CA TRP A 79 0.28 -0.17 -3.53
C TRP A 79 1.56 0.62 -3.34
N ILE A 80 1.89 0.96 -2.09
CA ILE A 80 3.18 1.57 -1.76
C ILE A 80 4.13 0.50 -1.22
N ILE A 81 5.29 0.36 -1.85
CA ILE A 81 6.36 -0.53 -1.40
C ILE A 81 7.53 0.33 -0.94
N ALA A 82 7.91 0.15 0.32
CA ALA A 82 9.06 0.81 0.91
C ALA A 82 10.26 -0.14 0.96
N GLY A 83 11.36 0.23 0.32
CA GLY A 83 12.64 -0.46 0.49
C GLY A 83 13.29 0.00 1.78
N THR A 84 13.94 -0.93 2.49
CA THR A 84 14.60 -0.61 3.77
C THR A 84 16.05 -1.04 3.78
N GLY A 85 16.85 -0.30 4.55
CA GLY A 85 18.25 -0.60 4.78
C GLY A 85 18.49 -1.56 5.94
N LYS A 86 19.73 -1.63 6.42
CA LYS A 86 20.14 -2.59 7.45
C LYS A 86 19.60 -2.25 8.83
N GLU A 87 19.37 -0.97 9.10
CA GLU A 87 18.91 -0.46 10.39
C GLU A 87 17.39 -0.22 10.38
N GLY A 88 16.70 -0.61 9.30
CA GLY A 88 15.26 -0.42 9.13
C GLY A 88 14.88 0.97 8.61
N GLU A 89 15.87 1.79 8.26
CA GLU A 89 15.67 3.08 7.62
C GLU A 89 15.03 2.91 6.24
N ILE A 90 14.07 3.77 5.90
CA ILE A 90 13.45 3.78 4.57
C ILE A 90 14.47 4.33 3.56
N THR A 91 14.88 3.51 2.60
CA THR A 91 15.82 3.90 1.55
C THR A 91 15.11 4.39 0.29
N GLU A 92 13.90 3.89 0.04
CA GLU A 92 13.08 4.29 -1.09
C GLU A 92 11.61 4.01 -0.85
N VAL A 93 10.75 4.76 -1.54
CA VAL A 93 9.30 4.57 -1.53
C VAL A 93 8.84 4.63 -2.98
N LYS A 94 8.16 3.58 -3.43
CA LYS A 94 7.58 3.51 -4.77
C LYS A 94 6.11 3.17 -4.66
N ALA A 95 5.31 3.75 -5.56
CA ALA A 95 3.89 3.44 -5.68
C ALA A 95 3.63 2.69 -6.98
N PHE A 96 2.67 1.77 -6.94
CA PHE A 96 2.31 0.89 -8.05
C PHE A 96 0.79 0.72 -8.13
N LYS A 97 0.28 0.44 -9.32
CA LYS A 97 -1.12 0.05 -9.55
C LYS A 97 -1.18 -1.04 -10.61
N ALA A 98 -2.03 -2.05 -10.39
CA ALA A 98 -2.27 -3.07 -11.40
C ALA A 98 -3.03 -2.50 -12.60
N THR A 99 -2.70 -3.01 -13.78
CA THR A 99 -3.33 -2.71 -15.06
C THR A 99 -3.68 -4.01 -15.78
N GLU A 100 -4.38 -3.94 -16.90
CA GLU A 100 -4.66 -5.14 -17.73
C GLU A 100 -3.37 -5.77 -18.29
N GLU A 101 -2.30 -4.98 -18.44
CA GLU A 101 -1.02 -5.40 -19.03
C GLU A 101 0.05 -5.76 -17.99
N GLY A 102 -0.23 -5.57 -16.68
CA GLY A 102 0.71 -5.86 -15.60
C GLY A 102 0.61 -4.86 -14.46
N VAL A 103 1.72 -4.19 -14.13
CA VAL A 103 1.80 -3.22 -13.02
C VAL A 103 2.56 -1.98 -13.46
N ASP A 104 1.93 -0.82 -13.30
CA ASP A 104 2.53 0.49 -13.60
C ASP A 104 3.03 1.17 -12.33
N SER A 105 4.12 1.94 -12.46
CA SER A 105 4.61 2.81 -11.38
C SER A 105 3.88 4.14 -11.35
N LEU A 106 3.56 4.61 -10.15
CA LEU A 106 2.97 5.93 -9.90
C LEU A 106 3.99 6.87 -9.25
N GLU A 107 3.89 8.16 -9.57
CA GLU A 107 4.69 9.20 -8.94
C GLU A 107 4.18 9.50 -7.52
N VAL A 108 5.08 9.52 -6.54
CA VAL A 108 4.75 9.85 -5.14
C VAL A 108 5.21 11.27 -4.84
N LYS A 109 4.28 12.12 -4.42
CA LYS A 109 4.55 13.49 -3.98
C LYS A 109 4.21 13.63 -2.51
N LYS A 110 5.11 14.25 -1.75
CA LYS A 110 4.72 14.78 -0.45
C LYS A 110 3.79 15.97 -0.67
N PRO A 111 2.75 16.16 0.16
CA PRO A 111 2.05 17.43 0.21
C PRO A 111 3.10 18.53 0.37
N SER A 112 3.08 19.55 -0.50
CA SER A 112 3.94 20.72 -0.34
C SER A 112 3.65 21.35 1.01
N GLU A 113 4.69 21.55 1.83
CA GLU A 113 4.63 22.32 3.09
C GLU A 113 4.11 23.75 2.87
#